data_AF-A0A514Z933-F1
#
_entry.id   AF-A0A514Z933-F1
#
_cell.length_a   1.000
_cell.length_b   1.000
_cell.length_c   1.000
_cell.angle_alpha   90.00
_cell.angle_beta   90.00
_cell.angle_gamma   90.00
#
_symmetry.space_group_name_H-M   'P 1'
#
loop_
_entity.id
_entity.type
_entity.pdbx_description
1 polymer ?
#
loop_
_entity_poly.entity_id
_entity_poly.type
_entity_poly.pdbx_seq_one_letter_code
_entity_poly.pdbx_strand_id
1 'polypeptide(L)'
;MTWIEYYIEAAKESKDDYELWIRYLNKAIQRDKIDLSKNEIDYLIHCEELSALQKLVLKEACKPGTLSWEKTVVISEPAMFRQLQEVIQELDEEVVLVK
;
A
#
# COMPACT_ATOMS: atom_id res chain seq x y z
N MET A 1 10.91 18.56 2.08
CA MET A 1 10.00 17.72 2.86
C MET A 1 10.57 16.31 2.85
N THR A 2 10.79 15.73 4.03
CA THR A 2 11.23 14.33 4.20
C THR A 2 10.05 13.37 4.09
N TRP A 3 10.30 12.08 3.93
CA TRP A 3 9.22 11.08 3.97
C TRP A 3 8.52 11.05 5.33
N ILE A 4 9.25 11.29 6.42
CA ILE A 4 8.67 11.38 7.76
C ILE A 4 7.64 12.50 7.82
N GLU A 5 8.03 13.73 7.44
CA GLU A 5 7.13 14.89 7.43
C GLU A 5 5.91 14.64 6.55
N TYR A 6 6.14 14.11 5.35
CA TYR A 6 5.08 13.78 4.41
C TYR A 6 4.06 12.78 4.99
N TYR A 7 4.54 11.69 5.61
CA TYR A 7 3.64 10.65 6.13
C TYR A 7 2.91 11.06 7.41
N ILE A 8 3.47 11.96 8.22
CA ILE A 8 2.76 12.56 9.35
C ILE A 8 1.59 13.41 8.85
N GLU A 9 1.81 14.26 7.86
CA GLU A 9 0.74 15.11 7.32
C GLU A 9 -0.31 14.26 6.57
N ALA A 10 0.12 13.28 5.78
CA ALA A 10 -0.76 12.32 5.13
C ALA A 10 -1.62 11.52 6.13
N ALA A 11 -1.06 11.15 7.29
CA ALA A 11 -1.80 10.45 8.34
C ALA A 11 -2.89 11.34 8.95
N LYS A 12 -2.58 12.62 9.21
CA LYS A 12 -3.55 13.60 9.73
C LYS A 12 -4.65 13.92 8.73
N GLU A 13 -4.33 13.97 7.44
CA GLU A 13 -5.30 14.24 6.39
C GLU A 13 -6.22 13.04 6.14
N SER A 14 -5.64 11.84 6.04
CA SER A 14 -6.40 10.62 5.77
C SER A 14 -7.27 10.19 6.96
N LYS A 15 -6.81 10.35 8.21
CA LYS A 15 -7.52 9.90 9.42
C LYS A 15 -7.98 8.45 9.29
N ASP A 16 -9.28 8.24 9.12
CA ASP A 16 -9.94 6.94 8.97
C ASP A 16 -10.21 6.55 7.50
N ASP A 17 -9.88 7.43 6.54
CA ASP A 17 -9.96 7.15 5.10
C ASP A 17 -8.80 6.25 4.67
N TYR A 18 -9.08 4.95 4.68
CA TYR A 18 -8.14 3.91 4.28
C TYR A 18 -7.68 4.05 2.82
N GLU A 19 -8.56 4.38 1.89
CA GLU A 19 -8.18 4.48 0.48
C GLU A 19 -7.25 5.66 0.25
N LEU A 20 -7.52 6.80 0.88
CA LEU A 20 -6.64 7.97 0.82
C LEU A 20 -5.28 7.65 1.45
N TRP A 21 -5.24 6.93 2.58
CA TRP A 21 -3.99 6.48 3.18
C TRP A 21 -3.18 5.60 2.23
N ILE A 22 -3.82 4.63 1.56
CA ILE A 22 -3.18 3.77 0.57
C ILE A 22 -2.60 4.59 -0.60
N ARG A 23 -3.30 5.63 -1.08
CA ARG A 23 -2.79 6.54 -2.11
C ARG A 23 -1.56 7.30 -1.65
N TYR A 24 -1.52 7.72 -0.39
CA TYR A 24 -0.34 8.37 0.16
C TYR A 24 0.85 7.42 0.30
N LEU A 25 0.62 6.17 0.71
CA LEU A 25 1.65 5.12 0.77
C LEU A 25 2.27 4.86 -0.61
N ASN A 26 1.46 4.85 -1.67
CA ASN A 26 1.92 4.62 -3.04
C ASN A 26 3.01 5.61 -3.52
N LYS A 27 3.09 6.81 -2.94
CA LYS A 27 4.10 7.80 -3.33
C LYS A 27 5.54 7.35 -3.08
N ALA A 28 5.78 6.60 -2.00
CA ALA A 28 7.11 6.07 -1.68
C ALA A 28 7.22 4.56 -1.86
N ILE A 29 6.08 3.85 -1.95
CA ILE A 29 6.00 2.39 -2.04
C ILE A 29 5.39 2.02 -3.39
N GLN A 30 6.24 1.62 -4.32
CA GLN A 30 5.87 1.20 -5.68
C GLN A 30 6.33 -0.25 -5.91
N ARG A 31 5.86 -0.85 -7.01
CA ARG A 31 6.09 -2.29 -7.28
C ARG A 31 7.58 -2.64 -7.36
N ASP A 32 8.38 -1.74 -7.89
CA ASP A 32 9.80 -1.89 -8.16
C ASP A 32 10.72 -1.21 -7.12
N LYS A 33 10.17 -0.36 -6.25
CA LYS A 33 10.97 0.41 -5.29
C LYS A 33 10.22 0.81 -4.02
N ILE A 34 10.99 0.92 -2.94
CA ILE A 34 10.56 1.52 -1.67
C ILE A 34 11.56 2.62 -1.34
N ASP A 35 11.12 3.89 -1.40
CA ASP A 35 11.96 5.07 -1.20
C ASP A 35 12.16 5.41 0.30
N LEU A 36 11.50 4.68 1.20
CA LEU A 36 11.64 4.78 2.64
C LEU A 36 12.85 3.97 3.15
N SER A 37 13.73 4.62 3.91
CA SER A 37 14.77 3.92 4.66
C SER A 37 14.19 3.17 5.87
N LYS A 38 14.93 2.16 6.36
CA LYS A 38 14.55 1.42 7.56
C LYS A 38 14.35 2.33 8.78
N ASN A 39 15.20 3.34 8.96
CA ASN A 39 15.11 4.28 10.08
C ASN A 39 13.84 5.14 10.01
N GLU A 40 13.43 5.55 8.80
CA GLU A 40 12.19 6.32 8.61
C GLU A 40 10.96 5.45 8.89
N ILE A 41 10.97 4.18 8.46
CA ILE A 41 9.90 3.23 8.77
C ILE A 41 9.81 3.02 10.28
N ASP A 42 10.95 2.74 10.93
CA ASP A 42 11.00 2.51 12.38
C ASP A 42 10.53 3.76 13.16
N TYR A 43 10.86 4.96 12.70
CA TYR A 43 10.35 6.20 13.28
C TYR A 43 8.81 6.30 13.14
N LEU A 44 8.30 6.12 11.92
CA LEU A 44 6.88 6.30 11.61
C LEU A 44 5.99 5.29 12.35
N ILE A 45 6.40 4.02 12.48
CA ILE A 45 5.61 3.01 13.19
C ILE A 45 5.52 3.27 14.70
N HIS A 46 6.43 4.06 15.28
CA HIS A 46 6.41 4.46 16.69
C HIS A 46 5.88 5.90 16.90
N CYS A 47 5.62 6.66 15.82
CA CYS A 47 5.15 8.04 15.89
C CYS A 47 3.71 8.13 16.42
N GLU A 48 3.44 8.98 17.41
CA GLU A 48 2.09 9.11 18.02
C GLU A 48 1.05 9.71 17.06
N GLU A 49 1.48 10.45 16.04
CA GLU A 49 0.61 11.07 15.03
C GLU A 49 -0.10 10.04 14.13
N LEU A 50 0.47 8.84 13.98
CA LEU A 50 -0.14 7.78 13.19
C LEU A 50 -1.02 6.90 14.08
N SER A 51 -2.23 6.63 13.60
CA SER A 51 -3.13 5.67 14.25
C SER A 51 -2.54 4.25 14.22
N ALA A 52 -3.01 3.39 15.11
CA ALA A 52 -2.58 1.99 15.13
C ALA A 52 -2.81 1.27 13.79
N LEU A 53 -3.92 1.59 13.11
CA LEU A 53 -4.22 1.06 11.79
C LEU A 53 -3.24 1.57 10.73
N GLN A 54 -2.98 2.88 10.70
CA GLN A 54 -2.03 3.47 9.74
C GLN A 54 -0.62 2.88 9.89
N LYS A 55 -0.17 2.68 11.14
CA LYS A 55 1.12 2.02 11.46
C LYS A 55 1.17 0.58 10.96
N LEU A 56 0.12 -0.19 11.23
CA LEU A 56 0.04 -1.58 10.78
C LEU A 56 0.10 -1.65 9.26
N VAL A 57 -0.69 -0.83 8.58
CA VAL A 57 -0.76 -0.80 7.11
C VAL A 57 0.56 -0.36 6.51
N LEU A 58 1.22 0.67 7.04
CA LEU A 58 2.55 1.10 6.60
C LEU A 58 3.57 -0.03 6.74
N LYS A 59 3.60 -0.70 7.89
CA LYS A 59 4.53 -1.81 8.16
C LYS A 59 4.35 -2.97 7.20
N GLU A 60 3.11 -3.32 6.89
CA GLU A 60 2.81 -4.40 5.94
C GLU A 60 3.05 -3.94 4.49
N ALA A 61 2.71 -2.70 4.14
CA ALA A 61 2.97 -2.15 2.80
C ALA A 61 4.46 -2.07 2.46
N CYS A 62 5.36 -1.96 3.44
CA CYS A 62 6.80 -2.03 3.20
C CYS A 62 7.33 -3.45 2.94
N LYS A 63 6.47 -4.48 2.93
CA LYS A 63 6.86 -5.87 2.68
C LYS A 63 6.22 -6.37 1.39
N PRO A 64 7.01 -6.59 0.32
CA PRO A 64 6.49 -7.13 -0.92
C PRO A 64 5.73 -8.45 -0.74
N GLY A 65 4.60 -8.59 -1.44
CA GLY A 65 3.73 -9.77 -1.40
C GLY A 65 2.70 -9.78 -0.27
N THR A 66 2.66 -8.79 0.63
CA THR A 66 1.54 -8.66 1.58
C THR A 66 0.31 -8.04 0.91
N LEU A 67 -0.87 -8.25 1.50
CA LEU A 67 -2.10 -7.62 1.01
C LEU A 67 -2.03 -6.08 1.01
N SER A 68 -1.40 -5.50 2.04
CA SER A 68 -1.22 -4.04 2.10
C SER A 68 -0.28 -3.55 1.01
N TRP A 69 0.82 -4.26 0.74
CA TRP A 69 1.73 -3.91 -0.36
C TRP A 69 1.02 -4.00 -1.70
N GLU A 70 0.29 -5.09 -1.97
CA GLU A 70 -0.42 -5.25 -3.25
C GLU A 70 -1.45 -4.12 -3.45
N LYS A 71 -2.26 -3.83 -2.43
CA LYS A 71 -3.21 -2.70 -2.49
C LYS A 71 -2.51 -1.36 -2.72
N THR A 72 -1.37 -1.15 -2.09
CA THR A 72 -0.57 0.07 -2.25
C THR A 72 0.02 0.22 -3.65
N VAL A 73 0.52 -0.85 -4.28
CA VAL A 73 1.14 -0.74 -5.60
C VAL A 73 0.12 -0.75 -6.75
N VAL A 74 -1.01 -1.44 -6.57
CA VAL A 74 -2.08 -1.54 -7.58
C VAL A 74 -2.92 -0.26 -7.68
N ILE A 75 -2.98 0.58 -6.63
CA ILE A 75 -3.84 1.77 -6.66
C ILE A 75 -3.44 2.77 -7.76
N SER A 76 -2.16 2.79 -8.14
CA SER A 76 -1.62 3.58 -9.26
C SER A 76 -1.78 2.91 -10.63
N GLU A 77 -2.16 1.64 -10.68
CA GLU A 77 -2.37 0.93 -11.95
C GLU A 77 -3.70 1.39 -12.58
N PRO A 78 -3.73 1.60 -13.92
CA PRO A 78 -4.93 1.98 -14.64
C PRO A 78 -6.08 1.02 -14.31
N ALA A 79 -7.30 1.54 -14.15
CA ALA A 79 -8.48 0.71 -13.84
C ALA A 79 -8.66 -0.46 -14.84
N MET A 80 -8.29 -0.24 -16.11
CA MET A 80 -8.28 -1.27 -17.14
C MET A 80 -7.34 -2.45 -16.82
N PHE A 81 -6.21 -2.20 -16.16
CA PHE A 81 -5.28 -3.25 -15.76
C PHE A 81 -5.85 -4.13 -14.64
N ARG A 82 -6.56 -3.53 -13.67
CA ARG A 82 -7.28 -4.27 -12.61
C ARG A 82 -8.38 -5.19 -13.17
N GLN A 83 -9.20 -4.66 -14.08
CA GLN A 83 -10.24 -5.47 -14.74
C GLN A 83 -9.63 -6.64 -15.53
N LEU A 84 -8.50 -6.43 -16.20
CA LEU A 84 -7.80 -7.51 -16.89
C LEU A 84 -7.25 -8.57 -15.93
N GLN A 85 -6.72 -8.17 -14.77
CA GLN A 85 -6.25 -9.13 -13.76
C GLN A 85 -7.38 -9.98 -13.16
N GLU A 86 -8.53 -9.36 -12.85
CA GLU A 86 -9.72 -10.08 -12.35
C GLU A 86 -10.17 -11.15 -13.35
N VAL A 87 -10.27 -10.79 -14.64
CA VAL A 87 -10.62 -11.73 -15.71
C VAL A 87 -9.58 -12.85 -15.87
N ILE A 88 -8.28 -12.55 -15.79
CA ILE A 88 -7.23 -13.58 -15.87
C ILE A 88 -7.35 -14.57 -14.70
N GLN A 89 -7.61 -14.05 -13.50
CA GLN A 89 -7.70 -14.88 -12.29
C GLN A 89 -8.93 -15.80 -12.32
N GLU A 90 -10.08 -15.29 -12.79
CA GLU A 90 -11.28 -16.12 -13.02
C GLU A 90 -11.02 -17.24 -14.04
N LEU A 91 -10.31 -16.95 -15.13
CA LEU A 91 -9.96 -17.94 -16.15
C LEU A 91 -9.00 -19.02 -15.62
N ASP A 92 -8.02 -18.65 -14.80
CA ASP A 92 -7.09 -19.61 -14.18
C ASP A 92 -7.80 -20.54 -13.19
N GLU A 93 -8.79 -20.03 -12.44
CA GLU A 93 -9.61 -20.84 -11.53
C GLU A 93 -10.55 -21.82 -12.28
N GLU A 94 -11.14 -21.39 -13.40
CA GLU A 94 -11.95 -22.28 -14.26
C GLU A 94 -11.12 -23.41 -14.89
N VAL A 95 -9.87 -23.14 -15.29
CA VAL A 95 -8.97 -24.17 -15.86
C VAL A 95 -8.59 -25.24 -14.83
N VAL A 96 -8.58 -24.90 -13.54
CA VAL A 96 -8.30 -25.87 -12.45
C VAL A 96 -9.53 -26.74 -12.14
N LEU A 97 -10.76 -26.25 -12.34
CA LEU A 97 -12.00 -27.00 -12.07
C LEU A 97 -12.41 -27.97 -13.20
N VAL A 98 -11.77 -27.88 -14.37
CA VAL A 98 -12.06 -28.73 -15.55
C VAL A 98 -11.05 -29.90 -15.69
N LYS A 99 -10.20 -30.14 -14.69
CA LYS A 99 -9.28 -31.30 -14.61
C LYS A 99 -9.71 -32.30 -13.56
#